data_AF-A0A6P4CWK8-F1
#
_entry.id   AF-A0A6P4CWK8-F1
#
_cell.length_a   1.000
_cell.length_b   1.000
_cell.length_c   1.000
_cell.angle_alpha   90.00
_cell.angle_beta   90.00
_cell.angle_gamma   90.00
#
_symmetry.space_group_name_H-M   'P 1'
#
loop_
_entity.id
_entity.type
_entity.pdbx_description
1 polymer ?
#
loop_
_entity_poly.entity_id
_entity_poly.type
_entity_poly.pdbx_seq_one_letter_code
_entity_poly.pdbx_strand_id
1 'polypeptide(L)'
;MQAPFHLCFSQASCFDMRESQEVQLCVEDYAVNETKPVESNDLLNQIDQPMNGFLNHADKPMNGFLNNADQPIIKHQRSYRRWFLITLYSVFVLSGQAAATLLGRLYYDKGGNSKWMGSLVQVVGFPILLPYYCITTRKTPSRDSILPNPSASALALVYVSLGLLVALTSYLESLGLAHLPASTFALITSSRLAFNAFFSFFLNSVKFTPYLINSLVLLTLSPTLLAFQPENEISSGNSKHNYVLGFIASVAGSAAYGLLLSLTQLSFLKVLKRNTIRVLMDVIVYESLVATIVTLVGLFASGEGNKLHTEIEEYEMGKVSYLLTLSFSAICWNFFNIGCVGLIFETSSLLSNSIVVLGLPIIPILAVFVFHDIMHGIKAISLVLAVWGFLSYLYQYYLDDKSSNTDHILNTSTLEDINDQFGKA
;
A
#
# COMPACT_ATOMS: atom_id res chain seq x y z
N MET A 1 29.84 20.13 -31.08
CA MET A 1 31.15 20.35 -30.44
C MET A 1 30.90 21.12 -29.16
N GLN A 2 31.28 20.52 -28.03
CA GLN A 2 31.47 21.01 -26.65
C GLN A 2 30.79 22.31 -26.13
N ALA A 3 30.12 22.14 -24.98
CA ALA A 3 29.84 22.98 -23.78
C ALA A 3 30.52 24.36 -23.63
N PRO A 4 30.17 25.25 -22.64
CA PRO A 4 29.35 25.03 -21.43
C PRO A 4 28.38 26.20 -21.07
N PHE A 5 27.54 26.03 -20.05
CA PHE A 5 27.00 27.18 -19.29
C PHE A 5 27.15 26.96 -17.79
N HIS A 6 27.93 27.85 -17.19
CA HIS A 6 28.24 27.99 -15.78
C HIS A 6 27.10 28.68 -15.02
N LEU A 7 26.87 28.19 -13.80
CA LEU A 7 26.58 28.88 -12.53
C LEU A 7 25.93 30.28 -12.57
N CYS A 8 24.78 30.40 -11.91
CA CYS A 8 24.41 31.62 -11.19
C CYS A 8 23.84 31.26 -9.81
N PHE A 9 24.58 31.66 -8.76
CA PHE A 9 24.15 31.78 -7.38
C PHE A 9 23.13 32.93 -7.27
N SER A 10 22.03 32.75 -6.54
CA SER A 10 21.47 33.82 -5.70
C SER A 10 20.50 33.28 -4.66
N GLN A 11 20.52 33.94 -3.50
CA GLN A 11 19.86 33.64 -2.24
C GLN A 11 18.33 33.78 -2.29
N ALA A 12 17.63 32.95 -1.52
CA ALA A 12 16.57 33.39 -0.61
C ALA A 12 16.20 32.26 0.36
N SER A 13 16.08 32.64 1.62
CA SER A 13 16.09 31.79 2.81
C SER A 13 14.70 31.40 3.29
N CYS A 14 14.70 30.43 4.22
CA CYS A 14 13.77 30.25 5.34
C CYS A 14 12.45 29.51 5.05
N PHE A 15 12.43 28.18 5.20
CA PHE A 15 11.48 27.51 6.12
C PHE A 15 11.80 26.02 6.35
N ASP A 16 11.58 25.62 7.60
CA ASP A 16 11.35 24.29 8.17
C ASP A 16 12.51 23.27 8.31
N MET A 17 13.17 23.32 9.48
CA MET A 17 14.09 22.30 9.99
C MET A 17 13.45 21.39 11.06
N ARG A 18 12.14 21.49 11.32
CA ARG A 18 11.48 20.78 12.43
C ARG A 18 10.88 19.42 12.00
N GLU A 19 10.63 19.25 10.71
CA GLU A 19 9.89 18.10 10.15
C GLU A 19 10.61 16.73 10.26
N SER A 20 11.94 16.72 10.42
CA SER A 20 12.74 15.47 10.41
C SER A 20 12.91 14.79 11.76
N GLN A 21 12.85 15.51 12.88
CA GLN A 21 12.89 14.89 14.22
C GLN A 21 11.53 14.33 14.65
N GLU A 22 10.44 14.90 14.13
CA GLU A 22 9.09 14.63 14.60
C GLU A 22 8.46 13.33 14.08
N VAL A 23 8.95 12.80 12.95
CA VAL A 23 8.51 11.52 12.38
C VAL A 23 9.24 10.33 13.02
N GLN A 24 10.42 10.58 13.60
CA GLN A 24 11.28 9.55 14.17
C GLN A 24 10.75 9.06 15.53
N LEU A 25 10.19 9.96 16.34
CA LEU A 25 9.50 9.63 17.61
C LEU A 25 8.25 8.76 17.41
N CYS A 26 7.46 8.99 16.35
CA CYS A 26 6.19 8.28 16.13
C CYS A 26 6.32 6.77 15.89
N VAL A 27 7.51 6.27 15.50
CA VAL A 27 7.72 4.83 15.24
C VAL A 27 8.55 4.16 16.33
N GLU A 28 9.39 4.89 17.06
CA GLU A 28 9.97 4.36 18.31
C GLU A 28 8.87 4.06 19.34
N ASP A 29 7.83 4.88 19.46
CA ASP A 29 6.69 4.60 20.35
C ASP A 29 5.89 3.36 19.97
N TYR A 30 5.77 3.06 18.67
CA TYR A 30 5.05 1.88 18.20
C TYR A 30 5.86 0.58 18.38
N ALA A 31 7.20 0.68 18.44
CA ALA A 31 8.09 -0.48 18.60
C ALA A 31 8.45 -0.78 20.07
N VAL A 32 8.40 0.21 20.97
CA VAL A 32 8.79 0.05 22.38
C VAL A 32 7.65 -0.52 23.25
N ASN A 33 6.38 -0.42 22.84
CA ASN A 33 5.24 -0.84 23.66
C ASN A 33 4.82 -2.34 23.53
N GLU A 34 5.63 -3.20 22.91
CA GLU A 34 5.49 -4.66 23.09
C GLU A 34 6.13 -5.08 24.42
N THR A 35 5.37 -4.97 25.50
CA THR A 35 5.72 -5.43 26.84
C THR A 35 6.05 -6.93 26.86
N LYS A 36 7.34 -7.26 27.08
CA LYS A 36 7.73 -8.53 27.70
C LYS A 36 7.21 -8.55 29.15
N PRO A 37 6.77 -9.70 29.69
CA PRO A 37 6.49 -9.78 31.12
C PRO A 37 7.82 -9.66 31.88
N VAL A 38 7.94 -8.65 32.74
CA VAL A 38 9.10 -8.49 33.63
C VAL A 38 8.84 -9.37 34.85
N GLU A 39 9.67 -10.41 35.02
CA GLU A 39 9.74 -11.19 36.25
C GLU A 39 10.25 -10.32 37.41
N SER A 40 9.57 -10.43 38.55
CA SER A 40 9.61 -9.49 39.68
C SER A 40 10.77 -9.75 40.67
N ASN A 41 12.02 -9.92 40.21
CA ASN A 41 13.13 -10.32 41.10
C ASN A 41 14.43 -9.48 41.09
N ASP A 42 14.53 -8.38 40.33
CA ASP A 42 15.81 -7.62 40.23
C ASP A 42 15.88 -6.27 40.97
N LEU A 43 14.90 -5.93 41.82
CA LEU A 43 14.84 -4.63 42.52
C LEU A 43 15.46 -4.59 43.94
N LEU A 44 16.46 -5.42 44.25
CA LEU A 44 17.05 -5.42 45.61
C LEU A 44 18.56 -5.23 45.72
N ASN A 45 19.29 -4.94 44.64
CA ASN A 45 20.77 -4.92 44.69
C ASN A 45 21.46 -3.67 44.13
N GLN A 46 20.86 -2.48 44.26
CA GLN A 46 21.59 -1.22 44.05
C GLN A 46 21.21 -0.15 45.08
N ILE A 47 21.63 -0.38 46.33
CA ILE A 47 21.83 0.69 47.31
C ILE A 47 23.21 0.43 47.91
N ASP A 48 24.24 1.13 47.40
CA ASP A 48 25.44 1.58 48.12
C ASP A 48 26.52 2.05 47.13
N GLN A 49 26.77 3.37 47.05
CA GLN A 49 28.09 4.01 47.27
C GLN A 49 28.11 5.50 46.84
N PRO A 50 29.03 6.32 47.42
CA PRO A 50 28.72 7.72 47.75
C PRO A 50 29.38 8.80 46.88
N MET A 51 28.86 10.01 47.13
CA MET A 51 29.12 11.35 46.62
C MET A 51 30.57 11.87 46.79
N ASN A 52 31.14 12.49 45.74
CA ASN A 52 32.27 13.45 45.69
C ASN A 52 32.29 14.04 44.26
N GLY A 53 32.41 15.33 43.94
CA GLY A 53 32.54 16.60 44.63
C GLY A 53 32.81 17.71 43.58
N PHE A 54 32.33 18.93 43.87
CA PHE A 54 32.80 20.25 43.41
C PHE A 54 32.65 20.76 41.96
N LEU A 55 31.71 21.73 41.84
CA LEU A 55 31.82 23.09 41.26
C LEU A 55 32.53 23.31 39.91
N ASN A 56 31.75 23.72 38.91
CA ASN A 56 32.00 24.96 38.17
C ASN A 56 30.67 25.59 37.69
N HIS A 57 30.56 26.89 37.94
CA HIS A 57 29.41 27.74 37.67
C HIS A 57 29.58 28.43 36.30
N ALA A 58 28.44 28.74 35.65
CA ALA A 58 28.25 29.68 34.53
C ALA A 58 28.36 29.11 33.10
N ASP A 59 27.22 28.71 32.54
CA ASP A 59 26.55 29.44 31.46
C ASP A 59 25.18 28.79 31.17
N LYS A 60 24.09 29.51 31.47
CA LYS A 60 22.71 29.04 31.25
C LYS A 60 22.07 29.90 30.17
N PRO A 61 21.87 29.42 28.93
CA PRO A 61 20.97 30.09 28.01
C PRO A 61 19.52 29.80 28.42
N MET A 62 18.76 30.87 28.62
CA MET A 62 17.35 30.89 28.97
C MET A 62 16.48 30.42 27.80
N ASN A 63 16.26 29.10 27.69
CA ASN A 63 15.30 28.49 26.75
C ASN A 63 14.28 27.61 27.48
N GLY A 64 13.77 28.07 28.63
CA GLY A 64 12.69 27.40 29.35
C GLY A 64 11.44 28.26 29.32
N PHE A 65 10.73 28.34 28.18
CA PHE A 65 9.34 28.82 28.08
C PHE A 65 8.74 28.62 26.66
N LEU A 66 9.02 27.51 25.97
CA LEU A 66 8.14 27.08 24.86
C LEU A 66 7.00 26.27 25.48
N ASN A 67 5.84 26.91 25.51
CA ASN A 67 4.65 26.53 26.26
C ASN A 67 4.01 25.22 25.79
N ASN A 68 3.51 24.46 26.77
CA ASN A 68 2.64 23.27 26.64
C ASN A 68 1.36 23.47 25.79
N ALA A 69 1.08 24.69 25.30
CA ALA A 69 -0.07 25.02 24.46
C ALA A 69 0.09 24.65 22.97
N ASP A 70 1.33 24.51 22.48
CA ASP A 70 1.60 24.19 21.06
C ASP A 70 1.59 22.67 20.78
N GLN A 71 1.80 21.84 21.80
CA GLN A 71 1.75 20.38 21.73
C GLN A 71 0.39 19.82 21.22
N PRO A 72 -0.78 20.26 21.73
CA PRO A 72 -2.07 19.76 21.23
C PRO A 72 -2.38 20.20 19.80
N ILE A 73 -1.96 21.40 19.39
CA ILE A 73 -2.21 21.95 18.05
C ILE A 73 -1.38 21.21 16.99
N ILE A 74 -0.10 20.94 17.27
CA ILE A 74 0.79 20.19 16.40
C ILE A 74 0.33 18.72 16.27
N LYS A 75 -0.11 18.10 17.37
CA LYS A 75 -0.67 16.73 17.37
C LYS A 75 -1.97 16.64 16.57
N HIS A 76 -2.84 17.65 16.69
CA HIS A 76 -4.11 17.72 15.96
C HIS A 76 -3.90 17.90 14.45
N GLN A 77 -2.99 18.79 14.04
CA GLN A 77 -2.64 19.03 12.63
C GLN A 77 -1.99 17.80 11.97
N ARG A 78 -1.16 17.04 12.70
CA ARG A 78 -0.58 15.76 12.24
C ARG A 78 -1.63 14.69 11.99
N SER A 79 -2.64 14.59 12.85
CA SER A 79 -3.75 13.64 12.69
C SER A 79 -4.56 13.95 11.42
N TYR A 80 -4.93 15.21 11.18
CA TYR A 80 -5.66 15.57 9.96
C TYR A 80 -4.88 15.30 8.68
N ARG A 81 -3.57 15.58 8.64
CA ARG A 81 -2.73 15.29 7.47
C ARG A 81 -2.72 13.79 7.16
N ARG A 82 -2.57 12.94 8.19
CA ARG A 82 -2.60 11.48 8.05
C ARG A 82 -3.95 10.98 7.54
N TRP A 83 -5.06 11.44 8.14
CA TRP A 83 -6.41 11.09 7.68
C TRP A 83 -6.71 11.58 6.26
N PHE A 84 -6.22 12.76 5.89
CA PHE A 84 -6.29 13.27 4.52
C PHE A 84 -5.54 12.36 3.54
N LEU A 85 -4.30 11.95 3.87
CA LEU A 85 -3.51 11.03 3.03
C LEU A 85 -4.18 9.66 2.89
N ILE A 86 -4.68 9.08 3.99
CA ILE A 86 -5.43 7.83 3.97
C ILE A 86 -6.65 7.95 3.05
N THR A 87 -7.39 9.06 3.15
CA THR A 87 -8.55 9.31 2.29
C THR A 87 -8.15 9.44 0.82
N LEU A 88 -7.11 10.23 0.53
CA LEU A 88 -6.59 10.43 -0.82
C LEU A 88 -6.15 9.10 -1.46
N TYR A 89 -5.36 8.30 -0.74
CA TYR A 89 -4.91 7.00 -1.21
C TYR A 89 -6.08 6.02 -1.38
N SER A 90 -7.08 6.05 -0.49
CA SER A 90 -8.30 5.25 -0.64
C SER A 90 -9.05 5.60 -1.94
N VAL A 91 -9.15 6.89 -2.27
CA VAL A 91 -9.76 7.34 -3.54
C VAL A 91 -8.96 6.82 -4.73
N PHE A 92 -7.62 6.88 -4.68
CA PHE A 92 -6.77 6.35 -5.74
C PHE A 92 -6.93 4.84 -5.93
N VAL A 93 -7.04 4.06 -4.85
CA VAL A 93 -7.31 2.62 -4.92
C VAL A 93 -8.67 2.35 -5.56
N LEU A 94 -9.75 2.93 -5.01
CA LEU A 94 -11.11 2.62 -5.46
C LEU A 94 -11.35 3.07 -6.92
N SER A 95 -10.93 4.28 -7.27
CA SER A 95 -11.10 4.82 -8.63
C SER A 95 -10.16 4.17 -9.64
N GLY A 96 -8.88 3.97 -9.27
CA GLY A 96 -7.87 3.35 -10.11
C GLY A 96 -8.23 1.91 -10.46
N GLN A 97 -8.55 1.08 -9.46
CA GLN A 97 -8.98 -0.31 -9.67
C GLN A 97 -10.22 -0.39 -10.54
N ALA A 98 -11.24 0.43 -10.27
CA ALA A 98 -12.48 0.40 -11.01
C ALA A 98 -12.27 0.77 -12.48
N ALA A 99 -11.63 1.91 -12.75
CA ALA A 99 -11.37 2.35 -14.12
C ALA A 99 -10.47 1.36 -14.88
N ALA A 100 -9.38 0.90 -14.25
CA ALA A 100 -8.44 -0.02 -14.89
C ALA A 100 -9.07 -1.39 -15.18
N THR A 101 -9.93 -1.90 -14.29
CA THR A 101 -10.64 -3.17 -14.53
C THR A 101 -11.65 -3.05 -15.67
N LEU A 102 -12.39 -1.94 -15.76
CA LEU A 102 -13.34 -1.72 -16.86
C LEU A 102 -12.61 -1.54 -18.21
N LEU A 103 -11.48 -0.83 -18.22
CA LEU A 103 -10.61 -0.71 -19.40
C LEU A 103 -9.98 -2.04 -19.81
N GLY A 104 -9.57 -2.86 -18.83
CA GLY A 104 -9.07 -4.21 -19.07
C GLY A 104 -10.13 -5.13 -19.69
N ARG A 105 -11.39 -5.04 -19.24
CA ARG A 105 -12.50 -5.75 -19.88
C ARG A 105 -12.74 -5.27 -21.30
N LEU A 106 -12.80 -3.95 -21.50
CA LEU A 106 -12.94 -3.36 -22.84
C LEU A 106 -11.84 -3.87 -23.79
N TYR A 107 -10.59 -3.97 -23.32
CA TYR A 107 -9.48 -4.53 -24.08
C TYR A 107 -9.74 -5.98 -24.53
N TYR A 108 -10.10 -6.87 -23.61
CA TYR A 108 -10.35 -8.27 -23.95
C TYR A 108 -11.63 -8.47 -24.80
N ASP A 109 -12.70 -7.75 -24.48
CA ASP A 109 -13.99 -7.86 -25.18
C ASP A 109 -13.92 -7.36 -26.63
N LYS A 110 -13.01 -6.43 -26.93
CA LYS A 110 -12.84 -5.81 -28.25
C LYS A 110 -11.72 -6.41 -29.11
N GLY A 111 -11.21 -7.58 -28.71
CA GLY A 111 -10.27 -8.38 -29.51
C GLY A 111 -8.83 -8.40 -29.01
N GLY A 112 -8.54 -7.80 -27.84
CA GLY A 112 -7.26 -7.98 -27.16
C GLY A 112 -7.07 -9.42 -26.72
N ASN A 113 -5.89 -10.01 -26.97
CA ASN A 113 -5.63 -11.43 -26.71
C ASN A 113 -4.29 -11.64 -25.97
N SER A 114 -3.41 -10.64 -25.94
CA SER A 114 -2.13 -10.73 -25.26
C SER A 114 -2.26 -10.61 -23.74
N LYS A 115 -2.05 -11.74 -23.05
CA LYS A 115 -2.02 -11.79 -21.58
C LYS A 115 -0.82 -11.04 -21.02
N TRP A 116 0.33 -11.12 -21.71
CA TRP A 116 1.51 -10.39 -21.31
C TRP A 116 1.37 -8.88 -21.51
N MET A 117 0.65 -8.43 -22.53
CA MET A 117 0.31 -7.01 -22.68
C MET A 117 -0.59 -6.56 -21.54
N GLY A 118 -1.64 -7.32 -21.21
CA GLY A 118 -2.49 -7.05 -20.05
C GLY A 118 -1.72 -6.98 -18.73
N SER A 119 -0.65 -7.78 -18.60
CA SER A 119 0.24 -7.77 -17.42
C SER A 119 1.17 -6.55 -17.42
N LEU A 120 1.78 -6.24 -18.56
CA LEU A 120 2.69 -5.11 -18.74
C LEU A 120 2.01 -3.78 -18.43
N VAL A 121 0.76 -3.63 -18.87
CA VAL A 121 -0.04 -2.41 -18.68
C VAL A 121 -0.28 -2.13 -17.20
N GLN A 122 -0.33 -3.13 -16.33
CA GLN A 122 -0.48 -2.92 -14.88
C GLN A 122 0.73 -2.23 -14.24
N VAL A 123 1.92 -2.34 -14.83
CA VAL A 123 3.19 -1.92 -14.20
C VAL A 123 3.93 -0.83 -14.98
N VAL A 124 3.72 -0.73 -16.29
CA VAL A 124 4.46 0.19 -17.18
C VAL A 124 4.13 1.68 -16.94
N GLY A 125 3.12 1.99 -16.14
CA GLY A 125 2.71 3.37 -15.83
C GLY A 125 3.64 4.14 -14.88
N PHE A 126 4.58 3.47 -14.22
CA PHE A 126 5.48 4.07 -13.21
C PHE A 126 6.31 5.28 -13.69
N PRO A 127 6.72 5.43 -14.98
CA PRO A 127 7.55 6.56 -15.40
C PRO A 127 6.89 7.93 -15.19
N ILE A 128 5.56 7.97 -15.07
CA ILE A 128 4.79 9.19 -14.75
C ILE A 128 5.21 9.77 -13.39
N LEU A 129 5.78 8.96 -12.49
CA LEU A 129 6.26 9.38 -11.18
C LEU A 129 7.68 9.96 -11.20
N LEU A 130 8.45 9.74 -12.27
CA LEU A 130 9.84 10.20 -12.37
C LEU A 130 10.00 11.72 -12.29
N PRO A 131 9.14 12.57 -12.89
CA PRO A 131 9.24 14.01 -12.72
C PRO A 131 9.11 14.45 -11.25
N TYR A 132 8.15 13.88 -10.53
CA TYR A 132 7.95 14.14 -9.10
C TYR A 132 9.15 13.65 -8.27
N TYR A 133 9.62 12.43 -8.57
CA TYR A 133 10.77 11.84 -7.90
C TYR A 133 12.06 12.67 -8.08
N CYS A 134 12.31 13.18 -9.29
CA CYS A 134 13.45 14.03 -9.61
C CYS A 134 13.41 15.38 -8.87
N ILE A 135 12.23 15.99 -8.73
CA ILE A 135 12.06 17.26 -7.99
C ILE A 135 12.29 17.05 -6.49
N THR A 136 11.70 16.00 -5.92
CA THR A 136 11.86 15.64 -4.50
C THR A 136 13.30 15.25 -4.19
N THR A 137 13.98 14.58 -5.13
CA THR A 137 15.36 14.14 -4.92
C THR A 137 16.36 15.29 -4.82
N ARG A 138 16.11 16.39 -5.54
CA ARG A 138 16.95 17.61 -5.48
C ARG A 138 16.79 18.39 -4.17
N LYS A 139 15.70 18.21 -3.43
CA LYS A 139 15.38 19.04 -2.25
C LYS A 139 15.96 18.51 -0.93
N THR A 140 16.44 17.27 -0.87
CA THR A 140 17.05 16.75 0.35
C THR A 140 18.57 16.82 0.24
N PRO A 141 19.26 17.73 0.95
CA PRO A 141 20.68 17.53 1.18
C PRO A 141 20.85 16.23 1.97
N SER A 142 21.83 15.39 1.59
CA SER A 142 22.26 14.25 2.40
C SER A 142 22.74 14.78 3.74
N ARG A 143 21.85 14.89 4.72
CA ARG A 143 22.22 14.95 6.12
C ARG A 143 22.55 13.52 6.52
N ASP A 144 23.80 13.31 6.91
CA ASP A 144 24.28 12.07 7.50
C ASP A 144 23.35 11.68 8.67
N SER A 145 22.46 10.73 8.41
CA SER A 145 21.58 10.19 9.44
C SER A 145 22.39 9.23 10.30
N ILE A 146 22.28 9.38 11.62
CA ILE A 146 22.94 8.57 12.66
C ILE A 146 22.54 7.08 12.59
N LEU A 147 21.53 6.71 11.79
CA LEU A 147 21.11 5.33 11.59
C LEU A 147 21.90 4.66 10.45
N PRO A 148 22.44 3.44 10.65
CA PRO A 148 23.14 2.72 9.60
C PRO A 148 22.22 2.52 8.40
N ASN A 149 22.67 2.96 7.22
CA ASN A 149 21.95 2.71 5.97
C ASN A 149 21.78 1.19 5.78
N PRO A 150 20.58 0.71 5.39
CA PRO A 150 20.40 -0.70 5.07
C PRO A 150 21.38 -1.10 3.96
N SER A 151 21.94 -2.31 4.07
CA SER A 151 22.91 -2.81 3.09
C SER A 151 22.31 -2.80 1.68
N ALA A 152 23.08 -2.37 0.69
CA ALA A 152 22.63 -2.29 -0.70
C ALA A 152 22.10 -3.64 -1.23
N SER A 153 22.67 -4.76 -0.78
CA SER A 153 22.20 -6.10 -1.09
C SER A 153 20.82 -6.40 -0.51
N ALA A 154 20.54 -6.00 0.73
CA ALA A 154 19.21 -6.16 1.33
C ALA A 154 18.16 -5.31 0.61
N LEU A 155 18.48 -4.07 0.24
CA LEU A 155 17.58 -3.22 -0.56
C LEU A 155 17.31 -3.83 -1.94
N ALA A 156 18.36 -4.29 -2.62
CA ALA A 156 18.22 -4.96 -3.91
C ALA A 156 17.35 -6.23 -3.79
N LEU A 157 17.55 -7.04 -2.75
CA LEU A 157 16.74 -8.23 -2.50
C LEU A 157 15.27 -7.87 -2.30
N VAL A 158 14.97 -6.84 -1.51
CA VAL A 158 13.59 -6.36 -1.30
C VAL A 158 12.97 -5.91 -2.62
N TYR A 159 13.60 -4.99 -3.35
CA TYR A 159 13.01 -4.43 -4.57
C TYR A 159 12.85 -5.47 -5.67
N VAL A 160 13.84 -6.37 -5.84
CA VAL A 160 13.78 -7.44 -6.84
C VAL A 160 12.71 -8.46 -6.45
N SER A 161 12.64 -8.89 -5.19
CA SER A 161 11.63 -9.87 -4.75
C SER A 161 10.20 -9.33 -4.85
N LEU A 162 9.97 -8.07 -4.44
CA LEU A 162 8.68 -7.41 -4.59
C LEU A 162 8.31 -7.25 -6.07
N GLY A 163 9.22 -6.75 -6.91
CA GLY A 163 8.96 -6.58 -8.34
C GLY A 163 8.71 -7.89 -9.09
N LEU A 164 9.41 -8.98 -8.74
CA LEU A 164 9.13 -10.31 -9.28
C LEU A 164 7.75 -10.81 -8.88
N LEU A 165 7.36 -10.57 -7.62
CA LEU A 165 6.06 -10.97 -7.12
C LEU A 165 4.93 -10.14 -7.76
N VAL A 166 5.14 -8.83 -7.98
CA VAL A 166 4.24 -7.96 -8.75
C VAL A 166 4.06 -8.52 -10.17
N ALA A 167 5.14 -8.82 -10.89
CA ALA A 167 5.04 -9.38 -12.25
C ALA A 167 4.28 -10.71 -12.27
N LEU A 168 4.53 -11.58 -11.29
CA LEU A 168 3.80 -12.85 -11.14
C LEU A 168 2.31 -12.60 -10.90
N THR A 169 1.96 -11.70 -9.98
CA THR A 169 0.56 -11.36 -9.71
C THR A 169 -0.14 -10.77 -10.94
N SER A 170 0.51 -9.85 -11.66
CA SER A 170 -0.05 -9.25 -12.87
C SER A 170 -0.30 -10.28 -13.96
N TYR A 171 0.62 -11.23 -14.14
CA TYR A 171 0.43 -12.33 -15.09
C TYR A 171 -0.71 -13.26 -14.70
N LEU A 172 -0.77 -13.67 -13.43
CA LEU A 172 -1.82 -14.55 -12.92
C LEU A 172 -3.21 -13.89 -12.97
N GLU A 173 -3.30 -12.60 -12.66
CA GLU A 173 -4.56 -11.84 -12.79
C GLU A 173 -4.98 -11.69 -14.25
N SER A 174 -4.05 -11.37 -15.15
CA SER A 174 -4.31 -11.30 -16.59
C SER A 174 -4.81 -12.64 -17.14
N LEU A 175 -4.20 -13.75 -16.70
CA LEU A 175 -4.60 -15.10 -17.07
C LEU A 175 -5.97 -15.49 -16.52
N GLY A 176 -6.29 -15.06 -15.29
CA GLY A 176 -7.60 -15.26 -14.67
C GLY A 176 -8.69 -14.47 -15.39
N LEU A 177 -8.45 -13.19 -15.66
CA LEU A 177 -9.40 -12.30 -16.33
C LEU A 177 -9.69 -12.76 -17.77
N ALA A 178 -8.70 -13.30 -18.48
CA ALA A 178 -8.85 -13.78 -19.84
C ALA A 178 -9.64 -15.10 -19.96
N HIS A 179 -9.74 -15.91 -18.90
CA HIS A 179 -10.33 -17.26 -18.99
C HIS A 179 -11.51 -17.52 -18.04
N LEU A 180 -11.75 -16.63 -17.07
CA LEU A 180 -12.87 -16.75 -16.15
C LEU A 180 -13.94 -15.70 -16.42
N PRO A 181 -15.21 -16.02 -16.19
CA PRO A 181 -16.23 -14.99 -16.09
C PRO A 181 -15.90 -13.96 -15.01
N ALA A 182 -16.32 -12.73 -15.26
CA ALA A 182 -16.15 -11.57 -14.39
C ALA A 182 -16.53 -11.83 -12.92
N SER A 183 -17.66 -12.50 -12.69
CA SER A 183 -18.18 -12.80 -11.35
C SER A 183 -17.32 -13.83 -10.61
N THR A 184 -16.88 -14.88 -11.32
CA THR A 184 -16.01 -15.93 -10.79
C THR A 184 -14.63 -15.36 -10.44
N PHE A 185 -14.06 -14.55 -11.33
CA PHE A 185 -12.79 -13.87 -11.08
C PHE A 185 -12.87 -12.96 -9.85
N ALA A 186 -13.93 -12.14 -9.73
CA ALA A 186 -14.15 -11.27 -8.58
C ALA A 186 -14.33 -12.06 -7.26
N LEU A 187 -15.03 -13.19 -7.30
CA LEU A 187 -15.19 -14.08 -6.14
C LEU A 187 -13.84 -14.62 -5.68
N ILE A 188 -13.06 -15.22 -6.59
CA ILE A 188 -11.78 -15.82 -6.22
C ILE A 188 -10.83 -14.74 -5.71
N THR A 189 -10.76 -13.61 -6.42
CA THR A 189 -9.87 -12.51 -6.03
C THR A 189 -10.21 -11.89 -4.68
N SER A 190 -11.45 -11.96 -4.20
CA SER A 190 -11.80 -11.52 -2.83
C SER A 190 -11.07 -12.29 -1.73
N SER A 191 -10.70 -13.56 -1.99
CA SER A 191 -9.91 -14.38 -1.06
C SER A 191 -8.51 -13.82 -0.79
N ARG A 192 -8.03 -12.85 -1.59
CA ARG A 192 -6.78 -12.11 -1.35
C ARG A 192 -6.72 -11.50 0.06
N LEU A 193 -7.87 -11.13 0.63
CA LEU A 193 -7.95 -10.57 1.97
C LEU A 193 -7.66 -11.62 3.05
N ALA A 194 -8.21 -12.83 2.89
CA ALA A 194 -7.92 -13.96 3.77
C ALA A 194 -6.44 -14.38 3.69
N PHE A 195 -5.87 -14.45 2.49
CA PHE A 195 -4.44 -14.72 2.33
C PHE A 195 -3.57 -13.62 2.95
N ASN A 196 -3.91 -12.34 2.77
CA ASN A 196 -3.18 -11.25 3.41
C ASN A 196 -3.27 -11.32 4.93
N ALA A 197 -4.44 -11.63 5.49
CA ALA A 197 -4.59 -11.87 6.94
C ALA A 197 -3.67 -13.00 7.41
N PHE A 198 -3.70 -14.14 6.71
CA PHE A 198 -2.81 -15.26 7.00
C PHE A 198 -1.34 -14.84 6.98
N PHE A 199 -0.85 -14.22 5.91
CA PHE A 199 0.56 -13.82 5.83
C PHE A 199 0.93 -12.70 6.82
N SER A 200 0.04 -11.75 7.07
CA SER A 200 0.26 -10.67 8.04
C SER A 200 0.34 -11.18 9.48
N PHE A 201 -0.35 -12.28 9.80
CA PHE A 201 -0.17 -12.97 11.08
C PHE A 201 1.26 -13.44 11.27
N PHE A 202 1.81 -14.16 10.29
CA PHE A 202 3.14 -14.78 10.41
C PHE A 202 4.28 -13.79 10.19
N LEU A 203 4.14 -12.86 9.25
CA LEU A 203 5.21 -11.96 8.83
C LEU A 203 5.22 -10.65 9.62
N ASN A 204 4.04 -10.08 9.85
CA ASN A 204 3.87 -8.78 10.50
C ASN A 204 3.39 -8.89 11.95
N SER A 205 3.18 -10.11 12.47
CA SER A 205 2.76 -10.38 13.86
C SER A 205 1.46 -9.67 14.26
N VAL A 206 0.52 -9.51 13.32
CA VAL A 206 -0.77 -8.85 13.58
C VAL A 206 -1.60 -9.66 14.58
N LYS A 207 -2.11 -9.00 15.62
CA LYS A 207 -3.06 -9.58 16.58
C LYS A 207 -4.49 -9.46 16.04
N PHE A 208 -5.18 -10.59 15.89
CA PHE A 208 -6.56 -10.58 15.43
C PHE A 208 -7.55 -10.36 16.57
N THR A 209 -8.27 -9.25 16.50
CA THR A 209 -9.44 -9.01 17.36
C THR A 209 -10.69 -9.66 16.75
N PRO A 210 -11.70 -10.03 17.56
CA PRO A 210 -12.97 -10.57 17.05
C PRO A 210 -13.66 -9.65 16.03
N TYR A 211 -13.55 -8.34 16.20
CA TYR A 211 -14.09 -7.34 15.27
C TYR A 211 -13.34 -7.33 13.92
N LEU A 212 -12.02 -7.45 13.95
CA LEU A 212 -11.20 -7.60 12.74
C LEU A 212 -11.58 -8.87 11.98
N ILE A 213 -11.73 -10.00 12.68
CA ILE A 213 -12.17 -11.26 12.07
C ILE A 213 -13.57 -11.12 11.46
N ASN A 214 -14.52 -10.51 12.18
CA ASN A 214 -15.87 -10.29 11.67
C ASN A 214 -15.87 -9.46 10.38
N SER A 215 -15.08 -8.38 10.36
CA SER A 215 -14.92 -7.55 9.17
C SER A 215 -14.32 -8.32 7.99
N LEU A 216 -13.25 -9.09 8.22
CA LEU A 216 -12.60 -9.91 7.18
C LEU A 216 -13.58 -10.93 6.58
N VAL A 217 -14.40 -11.57 7.41
CA VAL A 217 -15.45 -12.49 6.96
C VAL A 217 -16.47 -11.77 6.10
N LEU A 218 -17.00 -10.62 6.53
CA LEU A 218 -17.98 -9.85 5.76
C LEU A 218 -17.43 -9.36 4.42
N LEU A 219 -16.19 -8.86 4.40
CA LEU A 219 -15.52 -8.39 3.18
C LEU A 219 -15.21 -9.53 2.22
N THR A 220 -14.91 -10.73 2.72
CA THR A 220 -14.69 -11.92 1.86
C THR A 220 -16.01 -12.48 1.34
N LEU A 221 -17.07 -12.48 2.15
CA LEU A 221 -18.39 -12.97 1.74
C LEU A 221 -19.11 -12.02 0.78
N SER A 222 -18.87 -10.71 0.86
CA SER A 222 -19.58 -9.75 0.00
C SER A 222 -19.42 -10.04 -1.50
N PRO A 223 -18.22 -10.26 -2.06
CA PRO A 223 -18.06 -10.61 -3.46
C PRO A 223 -18.59 -12.00 -3.82
N THR A 224 -18.71 -12.93 -2.87
CA THR A 224 -19.26 -14.27 -3.16
C THR A 224 -20.71 -14.24 -3.62
N LEU A 225 -21.47 -13.24 -3.17
CA LEU A 225 -22.84 -13.03 -3.63
C LEU A 225 -22.92 -12.76 -5.14
N LEU A 226 -21.89 -12.12 -5.71
CA LEU A 226 -21.86 -11.82 -7.15
C LEU A 226 -21.79 -13.09 -8.02
N ALA A 227 -21.29 -14.22 -7.49
CA ALA A 227 -21.20 -15.48 -8.23
C ALA A 227 -22.51 -16.26 -8.31
N PHE A 228 -23.53 -15.91 -7.51
CA PHE A 228 -24.86 -16.54 -7.59
C PHE A 228 -25.76 -15.90 -8.67
N GLN A 229 -25.20 -15.05 -9.53
CA GLN A 229 -25.93 -14.52 -10.68
C GLN A 229 -25.98 -15.59 -11.78
N PRO A 230 -27.15 -15.79 -12.42
CA PRO A 230 -27.24 -16.65 -13.59
C PRO A 230 -26.47 -15.99 -14.74
N GLU A 231 -25.25 -16.44 -15.00
CA GLU A 231 -24.49 -16.07 -16.19
C GLU A 231 -24.96 -16.91 -17.38
N ASN A 232 -25.15 -16.25 -18.52
CA ASN A 232 -25.46 -16.91 -19.79
C ASN A 232 -24.31 -17.88 -20.15
N GLU A 233 -24.69 -19.12 -20.43
CA GLU A 233 -23.82 -20.29 -20.58
C GLU A 233 -22.58 -20.06 -21.46
N ILE A 234 -21.38 -20.35 -20.94
CA ILE A 234 -20.19 -20.55 -21.78
C ILE A 234 -20.24 -21.96 -22.36
N SER A 235 -20.41 -22.02 -23.68
CA SER A 235 -20.51 -23.24 -24.47
C SER A 235 -19.16 -23.93 -24.75
N SER A 236 -19.20 -25.27 -24.72
CA SER A 236 -18.33 -26.25 -25.40
C SER A 236 -16.87 -26.50 -24.95
N GLY A 237 -16.62 -27.75 -24.55
CA GLY A 237 -15.41 -28.56 -24.81
C GLY A 237 -14.04 -28.02 -24.37
N ASN A 238 -13.47 -27.08 -25.15
CA ASN A 238 -12.18 -26.43 -24.85
C ASN A 238 -12.28 -25.45 -23.68
N SER A 239 -13.49 -25.06 -23.28
CA SER A 239 -13.76 -24.15 -22.17
C SER A 239 -13.31 -24.69 -20.81
N LYS A 240 -13.35 -26.01 -20.58
CA LYS A 240 -13.05 -26.59 -19.26
C LYS A 240 -11.58 -26.45 -18.85
N HIS A 241 -10.65 -26.74 -19.76
CA HIS A 241 -9.21 -26.62 -19.46
C HIS A 241 -8.82 -25.16 -19.20
N ASN A 242 -9.29 -24.25 -20.05
CA ASN A 242 -9.05 -22.82 -19.91
C ASN A 242 -9.67 -22.27 -18.60
N TYR A 243 -10.89 -22.70 -18.26
CA TYR A 243 -11.52 -22.35 -17.00
C TYR A 243 -10.71 -22.86 -15.80
N VAL A 244 -10.28 -24.12 -15.79
CA VAL A 244 -9.45 -24.69 -14.70
C VAL A 244 -8.12 -23.94 -14.57
N LEU A 245 -7.48 -23.62 -15.70
CA LEU A 245 -6.25 -22.83 -15.71
C LEU A 245 -6.48 -21.43 -15.13
N GLY A 246 -7.53 -20.73 -15.55
CA GLY A 246 -7.92 -19.43 -15.02
C GLY A 246 -8.24 -19.47 -13.53
N PHE A 247 -8.91 -20.54 -13.07
CA PHE A 247 -9.25 -20.75 -11.66
C PHE A 247 -8.00 -20.92 -10.80
N ILE A 248 -7.11 -21.85 -11.18
CA ILE A 248 -5.84 -22.10 -10.47
C ILE A 248 -5.00 -20.82 -10.46
N ALA A 249 -4.90 -20.13 -11.60
CA ALA A 249 -4.17 -18.88 -11.72
C ALA A 249 -4.74 -17.79 -10.79
N SER A 250 -6.06 -17.67 -10.70
CA SER A 250 -6.72 -16.67 -9.86
C SER A 250 -6.54 -16.94 -8.36
N VAL A 251 -6.56 -18.22 -7.94
CA VAL A 251 -6.27 -18.62 -6.55
C VAL A 251 -4.81 -18.34 -6.23
N ALA A 252 -3.89 -18.77 -7.10
CA ALA A 252 -2.45 -18.51 -6.95
C ALA A 252 -2.15 -17.00 -6.93
N GLY A 253 -2.80 -16.22 -7.79
CA GLY A 253 -2.69 -14.76 -7.85
C GLY A 253 -3.19 -14.10 -6.58
N SER A 254 -4.29 -14.57 -6.01
CA SER A 254 -4.83 -14.06 -4.74
C SER A 254 -3.89 -14.33 -3.57
N ALA A 255 -3.28 -15.52 -3.51
CA ALA A 255 -2.28 -15.87 -2.51
C ALA A 255 -1.01 -15.02 -2.68
N ALA A 256 -0.49 -14.91 -3.91
CA ALA A 256 0.69 -14.12 -4.23
C ALA A 256 0.48 -12.62 -3.92
N TYR A 257 -0.71 -12.08 -4.20
CA TYR A 257 -1.05 -10.69 -3.89
C TYR A 257 -1.17 -10.45 -2.37
N GLY A 258 -1.78 -11.39 -1.63
CA GLY A 258 -1.81 -11.32 -0.17
C GLY A 258 -0.40 -11.35 0.45
N LEU A 259 0.48 -12.18 -0.11
CA LEU A 259 1.90 -12.23 0.28
C LEU A 259 2.63 -10.93 -0.07
N LEU A 260 2.40 -10.38 -1.26
CA LEU A 260 2.98 -9.11 -1.73
C LEU A 260 2.71 -7.99 -0.73
N LEU A 261 1.44 -7.77 -0.37
CA LEU A 261 1.09 -6.72 0.58
C LEU A 261 1.75 -6.91 1.95
N SER A 262 1.81 -8.17 2.43
CA SER A 262 2.45 -8.49 3.70
C SER A 262 3.97 -8.27 3.67
N LEU A 263 4.65 -8.61 2.56
CA LEU A 263 6.09 -8.38 2.38
C LEU A 263 6.42 -6.90 2.19
N THR A 264 5.57 -6.12 1.52
CA THR A 264 5.73 -4.67 1.41
C THR A 264 5.68 -4.02 2.79
N GLN A 265 4.70 -4.39 3.63
CA GLN A 265 4.63 -3.91 5.01
C GLN A 265 5.88 -4.34 5.82
N LEU A 266 6.27 -5.61 5.72
CA LEU A 266 7.46 -6.12 6.41
C LEU A 266 8.72 -5.37 6.00
N SER A 267 8.84 -5.02 4.72
CA SER A 267 9.98 -4.29 4.17
C SER A 267 10.07 -2.88 4.74
N PHE A 268 8.94 -2.17 4.88
CA PHE A 268 8.90 -0.87 5.56
C PHE A 268 9.33 -0.97 7.01
N LEU A 269 8.80 -1.95 7.75
CA LEU A 269 9.05 -2.12 9.18
C LEU A 269 10.47 -2.59 9.51
N LYS A 270 11.01 -3.57 8.75
CA LYS A 270 12.26 -4.25 9.13
C LYS A 270 13.49 -3.85 8.32
N VAL A 271 13.34 -3.49 7.04
CA VAL A 271 14.49 -3.25 6.15
C VAL A 271 14.70 -1.77 5.89
N LEU A 272 13.65 -1.09 5.41
CA LEU A 272 13.73 0.31 5.00
C LEU A 272 13.82 1.24 6.21
N LYS A 273 13.09 0.92 7.30
CA LYS A 273 13.13 1.61 8.62
C LYS A 273 13.08 3.13 8.55
N ARG A 274 12.53 3.68 7.47
CA ARG A 274 12.56 5.10 7.14
C ARG A 274 11.20 5.52 6.61
N ASN A 275 10.52 6.37 7.37
CA ASN A 275 9.20 6.88 7.02
C ASN A 275 9.30 8.19 6.24
N THR A 276 9.97 8.13 5.09
CA THR A 276 10.04 9.28 4.18
C THR A 276 9.24 8.98 2.91
N ILE A 277 8.62 10.01 2.34
CA ILE A 277 7.97 9.92 1.02
C ILE A 277 8.96 9.42 -0.05
N ARG A 278 10.26 9.67 0.13
CA ARG A 278 11.32 9.11 -0.73
C ARG A 278 11.32 7.58 -0.71
N VAL A 279 11.28 6.95 0.46
CA VAL A 279 11.27 5.48 0.58
C VAL A 279 10.01 4.87 -0.03
N LEU A 280 8.86 5.53 0.16
CA LEU A 280 7.62 5.15 -0.51
C LEU A 280 7.80 5.16 -2.04
N MET A 281 8.36 6.26 -2.58
CA MET A 281 8.61 6.39 -4.02
C MET A 281 9.66 5.39 -4.53
N ASP A 282 10.70 5.10 -3.74
CA ASP A 282 11.73 4.11 -4.08
C ASP A 282 11.08 2.73 -4.26
N VAL A 283 10.28 2.27 -3.29
CA VAL A 283 9.57 0.99 -3.39
C VAL A 283 8.71 0.93 -4.65
N ILE A 284 7.85 1.94 -4.87
CA ILE A 284 6.93 1.98 -6.02
C ILE A 284 7.70 1.97 -7.35
N VAL A 285 8.77 2.77 -7.49
CA VAL A 285 9.53 2.89 -8.74
C VAL A 285 10.36 1.63 -8.99
N TYR A 286 11.09 1.13 -8.00
CA TYR A 286 11.98 -0.02 -8.20
C TYR A 286 11.21 -1.34 -8.38
N GLU A 287 10.13 -1.56 -7.64
CA GLU A 287 9.30 -2.76 -7.85
C GLU A 287 8.65 -2.73 -9.25
N SER A 288 8.14 -1.58 -9.69
CA SER A 288 7.50 -1.42 -11.00
C SER A 288 8.52 -1.54 -12.14
N LEU A 289 9.75 -1.06 -11.94
CA LEU A 289 10.85 -1.22 -12.89
C LEU A 289 11.17 -2.71 -13.10
N VAL A 290 11.40 -3.44 -12.01
CA VAL A 290 11.68 -4.89 -12.07
C VAL A 290 10.50 -5.62 -12.73
N ALA A 291 9.27 -5.32 -12.31
CA ALA A 291 8.09 -5.95 -12.86
C ALA A 291 7.90 -5.66 -14.36
N THR A 292 8.18 -4.43 -14.80
CA THR A 292 8.16 -4.03 -16.21
C THR A 292 9.18 -4.81 -17.02
N ILE A 293 10.41 -4.98 -16.53
CA ILE A 293 11.44 -5.77 -17.21
C ILE A 293 10.99 -7.22 -17.37
N VAL A 294 10.49 -7.83 -16.30
CA VAL A 294 10.04 -9.24 -16.31
C VAL A 294 8.86 -9.45 -17.25
N THR A 295 7.84 -8.58 -17.19
CA THR A 295 6.66 -8.66 -18.06
C THR A 295 7.01 -8.39 -19.52
N LEU A 296 7.95 -7.47 -19.81
CA LEU A 296 8.45 -7.22 -21.16
C LEU A 296 9.22 -8.43 -21.71
N VAL A 297 10.09 -9.04 -20.89
CA VAL A 297 10.77 -10.29 -21.27
C VAL A 297 9.75 -11.39 -21.53
N GLY A 298 8.73 -11.55 -20.69
CA GLY A 298 7.65 -12.52 -20.90
C GLY A 298 6.85 -12.28 -22.19
N LEU A 299 6.55 -11.02 -22.51
CA LEU A 299 5.84 -10.62 -23.73
C LEU A 299 6.60 -11.03 -25.00
N PHE A 300 7.92 -10.80 -25.04
CA PHE A 300 8.73 -11.17 -26.19
C PHE A 300 9.08 -12.66 -26.22
N ALA A 301 9.40 -13.26 -25.07
CA ALA A 301 9.75 -14.68 -24.97
C ALA A 301 8.56 -15.60 -25.31
N SER A 302 7.33 -15.19 -25.02
CA SER A 302 6.11 -15.93 -25.39
C SER A 302 5.75 -15.84 -26.88
N GLY A 303 6.40 -14.94 -27.63
CA GLY A 303 6.07 -14.65 -29.02
C GLY A 303 4.78 -13.82 -29.19
N GLU A 304 4.10 -13.43 -28.09
CA GLU A 304 2.95 -12.53 -28.13
C GLU A 304 3.34 -11.14 -28.67
N GLY A 305 4.55 -10.67 -28.37
CA GLY A 305 5.08 -9.41 -28.89
C GLY A 305 5.05 -9.30 -30.42
N ASN A 306 5.23 -10.41 -31.14
CA ASN A 306 5.19 -10.43 -32.61
C ASN A 306 3.75 -10.39 -33.16
N LYS A 307 2.76 -10.78 -32.35
CA LYS A 307 1.34 -10.80 -32.72
C LYS A 307 0.63 -9.47 -32.43
N LEU A 308 1.25 -8.58 -31.66
CA LEU A 308 0.68 -7.29 -31.28
C LEU A 308 0.31 -6.42 -32.48
N HIS A 309 1.10 -6.46 -33.56
CA HIS A 309 0.77 -5.69 -34.76
C HIS A 309 -0.57 -6.14 -35.33
N THR A 310 -0.78 -7.44 -35.47
CA THR A 310 -2.04 -8.03 -35.92
C THR A 310 -3.18 -7.72 -34.95
N GLU A 311 -2.94 -7.83 -33.65
CA GLU A 311 -3.94 -7.50 -32.62
C GLU A 311 -4.41 -6.03 -32.71
N ILE A 312 -3.48 -5.09 -32.92
CA ILE A 312 -3.79 -3.66 -33.09
C ILE A 312 -4.62 -3.42 -34.35
N GLU A 313 -4.38 -4.18 -35.42
CA GLU A 313 -5.11 -4.05 -36.69
C GLU A 313 -6.51 -4.64 -36.64
N GLU A 314 -6.68 -5.73 -35.91
CA GLU A 314 -7.94 -6.46 -35.79
C GLU A 314 -8.83 -5.96 -34.64
N TYR A 315 -8.32 -5.05 -33.79
CA TYR A 315 -9.09 -4.49 -32.68
C TYR A 315 -10.37 -3.79 -33.16
N GLU A 316 -11.52 -4.23 -32.63
CA GLU A 316 -12.85 -3.86 -33.14
C GLU A 316 -13.10 -2.34 -33.15
N MET A 317 -12.56 -1.64 -32.14
CA MET A 317 -12.71 -0.18 -31.96
C MET A 317 -11.62 0.64 -32.68
N GLY A 318 -10.70 -0.03 -33.39
CA GLY A 318 -9.61 0.57 -34.16
C GLY A 318 -8.34 0.91 -33.37
N LYS A 319 -7.27 1.22 -34.11
CA LYS A 319 -5.89 1.41 -33.60
C LYS A 319 -5.77 2.47 -32.49
N VAL A 320 -6.46 3.61 -32.66
CA VAL A 320 -6.39 4.71 -31.69
C VAL A 320 -7.07 4.33 -30.38
N SER A 321 -8.22 3.66 -30.44
CA SER A 321 -8.94 3.19 -29.26
C SER A 321 -8.14 2.15 -28.49
N TYR A 322 -7.45 1.23 -29.19
CA TYR A 322 -6.53 0.27 -28.58
C TYR A 322 -5.45 0.98 -27.74
N LEU A 323 -4.73 1.93 -28.37
CA LEU A 323 -3.64 2.65 -27.70
C LEU A 323 -4.14 3.50 -26.52
N LEU A 324 -5.28 4.16 -26.67
CA LEU A 324 -5.89 4.93 -25.58
C LEU A 324 -6.32 4.01 -24.43
N THR A 325 -6.94 2.87 -24.71
CA THR A 325 -7.39 1.91 -23.69
C THR A 325 -6.21 1.42 -22.85
N LEU A 326 -5.12 1.01 -23.50
CA LEU A 326 -3.91 0.57 -22.80
C LEU A 326 -3.24 1.71 -22.03
N SER A 327 -3.17 2.91 -22.59
CA SER A 327 -2.53 4.06 -21.95
C SER A 327 -3.30 4.51 -20.70
N PHE A 328 -4.62 4.65 -20.79
CA PHE A 328 -5.46 4.98 -19.63
C PHE A 328 -5.43 3.86 -18.59
N SER A 329 -5.43 2.59 -19.01
CA SER A 329 -5.31 1.46 -18.09
C SER A 329 -3.99 1.53 -17.31
N ALA A 330 -2.87 1.82 -17.97
CA ALA A 330 -1.57 1.99 -17.30
C ALA A 330 -1.56 3.16 -16.30
N ILE A 331 -2.19 4.28 -16.65
CA ILE A 331 -2.34 5.43 -15.74
C ILE A 331 -3.17 5.04 -14.51
N CYS A 332 -4.32 4.40 -14.71
CA CYS A 332 -5.21 4.00 -13.63
C CYS A 332 -4.57 2.95 -12.71
N TRP A 333 -3.87 1.96 -13.26
CA TRP A 333 -3.11 0.98 -12.48
C TRP A 333 -1.97 1.63 -11.68
N ASN A 334 -1.32 2.64 -12.23
CA ASN A 334 -0.29 3.38 -11.50
C ASN A 334 -0.88 4.15 -10.30
N PHE A 335 -2.03 4.84 -10.47
CA PHE A 335 -2.74 5.46 -9.34
C PHE A 335 -3.15 4.44 -8.29
N PHE A 336 -3.68 3.30 -8.72
CA PHE A 336 -4.00 2.19 -7.83
C PHE A 336 -2.77 1.73 -7.03
N ASN A 337 -1.61 1.55 -7.66
CA ASN A 337 -0.40 1.12 -6.97
C ASN A 337 0.07 2.16 -5.93
N ILE A 338 0.07 3.44 -6.31
CA ILE A 338 0.40 4.54 -5.37
C ILE A 338 -0.55 4.54 -4.17
N GLY A 339 -1.84 4.35 -4.41
CA GLY A 339 -2.84 4.26 -3.35
C GLY A 339 -2.60 3.04 -2.44
N CYS A 340 -2.34 1.87 -3.01
CA CYS A 340 -2.12 0.64 -2.26
C CYS A 340 -0.89 0.71 -1.36
N VAL A 341 0.27 1.05 -1.94
CA VAL A 341 1.54 1.14 -1.21
C VAL A 341 1.52 2.33 -0.25
N GLY A 342 0.91 3.45 -0.63
CA GLY A 342 0.71 4.61 0.24
C GLY A 342 -0.13 4.29 1.47
N LEU A 343 -1.22 3.51 1.33
CA LEU A 343 -2.00 3.03 2.47
C LEU A 343 -1.20 2.10 3.37
N ILE A 344 -0.40 1.18 2.79
CA ILE A 344 0.47 0.29 3.57
C ILE A 344 1.45 1.11 4.41
N PHE A 345 2.02 2.14 3.79
CA PHE A 345 3.00 3.02 4.42
C PHE A 345 2.41 3.87 5.56
N GLU A 346 1.21 4.41 5.40
CA GLU A 346 0.54 5.24 6.43
C GLU A 346 -0.16 4.41 7.52
N THR A 347 -0.51 3.16 7.20
CA THR A 347 -1.37 2.30 8.04
C THR A 347 -0.88 0.85 8.10
N SER A 348 -1.45 -0.04 7.28
CA SER A 348 -1.15 -1.48 7.26
C SER A 348 -1.54 -2.12 5.93
N SER A 349 -0.99 -3.30 5.65
CA SER A 349 -1.38 -4.15 4.52
C SER A 349 -2.85 -4.55 4.57
N LEU A 350 -3.39 -4.80 5.76
CA LEU A 350 -4.76 -5.27 5.94
C LEU A 350 -5.78 -4.19 5.66
N LEU A 351 -5.52 -2.95 6.12
CA LEU A 351 -6.41 -1.83 5.81
C LEU A 351 -6.38 -1.53 4.30
N SER A 352 -5.18 -1.50 3.70
CA SER A 352 -5.01 -1.31 2.26
C SER A 352 -5.81 -2.36 1.46
N ASN A 353 -5.64 -3.64 1.77
CA ASN A 353 -6.36 -4.71 1.07
C ASN A 353 -7.86 -4.71 1.34
N SER A 354 -8.29 -4.30 2.52
CA SER A 354 -9.71 -4.16 2.83
C SER A 354 -10.38 -3.11 1.93
N ILE A 355 -9.68 -2.01 1.63
CA ILE A 355 -10.13 -0.98 0.67
C ILE A 355 -10.15 -1.53 -0.76
N VAL A 356 -9.12 -2.30 -1.16
CA VAL A 356 -9.10 -2.99 -2.47
C VAL A 356 -10.30 -3.92 -2.64
N VAL A 357 -10.63 -4.73 -1.61
CA VAL A 357 -11.78 -5.64 -1.63
C VAL A 357 -13.12 -4.90 -1.59
N LEU A 358 -13.21 -3.77 -0.86
CA LEU A 358 -14.36 -2.88 -0.92
C LEU A 358 -14.62 -2.37 -2.35
N GLY A 359 -13.56 -2.17 -3.14
CA GLY A 359 -13.65 -1.78 -4.55
C GLY A 359 -14.28 -2.84 -5.47
N LEU A 360 -14.17 -4.13 -5.14
CA LEU A 360 -14.64 -5.23 -6.00
C LEU A 360 -16.15 -5.15 -6.34
N PRO A 361 -17.09 -4.94 -5.41
CA PRO A 361 -18.51 -4.79 -5.74
C PRO A 361 -18.86 -3.45 -6.40
N ILE A 362 -17.97 -2.44 -6.35
CA ILE A 362 -18.18 -1.16 -7.06
C ILE A 362 -18.04 -1.36 -8.58
N ILE A 363 -17.10 -2.22 -9.02
CA ILE A 363 -16.82 -2.50 -10.43
C ILE A 363 -18.06 -2.97 -11.21
N PRO A 364 -18.80 -4.03 -10.81
CA PRO A 364 -19.98 -4.49 -11.55
C PRO A 364 -21.13 -3.49 -11.51
N ILE A 365 -21.17 -2.56 -10.55
CA ILE A 365 -22.14 -1.46 -10.53
C ILE A 365 -21.75 -0.40 -11.56
N LEU A 366 -20.48 -0.01 -11.63
CA LEU A 366 -20.00 0.91 -12.66
C LEU A 366 -20.12 0.31 -14.07
N ALA A 367 -19.96 -1.00 -14.21
CA ALA A 367 -20.18 -1.71 -15.47
C ALA A 367 -21.63 -1.58 -15.97
N VAL A 368 -22.63 -1.54 -15.08
CA VAL A 368 -24.04 -1.25 -15.44
C VAL A 368 -24.17 0.10 -16.11
N PHE A 369 -23.47 1.13 -15.62
CA PHE A 369 -23.55 2.47 -16.20
C PHE A 369 -22.75 2.62 -17.50
N VAL A 370 -21.57 1.99 -17.58
CA VAL A 370 -20.66 2.13 -18.74
C VAL A 370 -21.05 1.20 -19.88
N PHE A 371 -21.26 -0.08 -19.57
CA PHE A 371 -21.54 -1.12 -20.56
C PHE A 371 -23.03 -1.45 -20.69
N HIS A 372 -23.90 -0.80 -19.91
CA HIS A 372 -25.35 -1.05 -19.90
C HIS A 372 -25.68 -2.50 -19.47
N ASP A 373 -24.84 -3.08 -18.59
CA ASP A 373 -25.07 -4.37 -17.96
C ASP A 373 -26.38 -4.40 -17.16
N ILE A 374 -26.96 -5.59 -16.98
CA ILE A 374 -28.17 -5.77 -16.17
C ILE A 374 -27.85 -5.60 -14.67
N MET A 375 -28.64 -4.81 -13.95
CA MET A 375 -28.54 -4.64 -12.50
C MET A 375 -29.42 -5.64 -11.75
N HIS A 376 -28.83 -6.73 -11.28
CA HIS A 376 -29.50 -7.65 -10.36
C HIS A 376 -29.48 -7.12 -8.93
N GLY A 377 -30.55 -7.36 -8.15
CA GLY A 377 -30.62 -6.95 -6.73
C GLY A 377 -29.46 -7.50 -5.87
N ILE A 378 -28.88 -8.63 -6.27
CA ILE A 378 -27.71 -9.25 -5.65
C ILE A 378 -26.46 -8.33 -5.73
N LYS A 379 -26.27 -7.57 -6.83
CA LYS A 379 -25.16 -6.59 -6.95
C LYS A 379 -25.27 -5.52 -5.87
N ALA A 380 -26.48 -5.04 -5.58
CA ALA A 380 -26.73 -4.04 -4.55
C ALA A 380 -26.52 -4.60 -3.13
N ILE A 381 -27.01 -5.82 -2.85
CA ILE A 381 -26.82 -6.48 -1.55
C ILE A 381 -25.32 -6.72 -1.27
N SER A 382 -24.57 -7.16 -2.28
CA SER A 382 -23.12 -7.33 -2.20
C SER A 382 -22.42 -6.03 -1.80
N LEU A 383 -22.76 -4.91 -2.44
CA LEU A 383 -22.19 -3.59 -2.10
C LEU A 383 -22.50 -3.19 -0.66
N VAL A 384 -23.75 -3.35 -0.20
CA VAL A 384 -24.14 -3.01 1.18
C VAL A 384 -23.34 -3.82 2.20
N LEU A 385 -23.13 -5.12 1.95
CA LEU A 385 -22.32 -5.97 2.83
C LEU A 385 -20.83 -5.59 2.83
N ALA A 386 -20.27 -5.19 1.69
CA ALA A 386 -18.89 -4.70 1.66
C ALA A 386 -18.74 -3.40 2.44
N VAL A 387 -19.67 -2.45 2.27
CA VAL A 387 -19.68 -1.19 3.01
C VAL A 387 -19.81 -1.45 4.51
N TRP A 388 -20.71 -2.36 4.92
CA TRP A 388 -20.84 -2.75 6.33
C TRP A 388 -19.54 -3.37 6.87
N GLY A 389 -18.97 -4.33 6.15
CA GLY A 389 -17.73 -5.00 6.54
C GLY A 389 -16.58 -4.02 6.68
N PHE A 390 -16.45 -3.08 5.75
CA PHE A 390 -15.42 -2.04 5.78
C PHE A 390 -15.64 -1.02 6.91
N LEU A 391 -16.88 -0.55 7.12
CA LEU A 391 -17.18 0.37 8.22
C LEU A 391 -16.88 -0.28 9.58
N SER A 392 -17.14 -1.59 9.72
CA SER A 392 -16.76 -2.36 10.91
C SER A 392 -15.23 -2.41 11.10
N TYR A 393 -14.47 -2.56 10.01
CA TYR A 393 -13.00 -2.47 10.04
C TYR A 393 -12.53 -1.09 10.51
N LEU A 394 -13.04 -0.02 9.86
CA LEU A 394 -12.62 1.34 10.13
C LEU A 394 -12.95 1.77 11.55
N TYR A 395 -14.10 1.34 12.07
CA TYR A 395 -14.47 1.62 13.44
C TYR A 395 -13.48 0.98 14.43
N GLN A 396 -13.09 -0.28 14.21
CA GLN A 396 -12.07 -0.94 15.03
C GLN A 396 -10.72 -0.21 14.92
N TYR A 397 -10.29 0.11 13.70
CA TYR A 397 -9.06 0.86 13.46
C TYR A 397 -9.05 2.22 14.18
N TYR A 398 -10.18 2.93 14.17
CA TYR A 398 -10.34 4.20 14.89
C TYR A 398 -10.26 4.02 16.42
N LEU A 399 -10.89 2.97 16.96
CA LEU A 399 -10.80 2.66 18.39
C LEU A 399 -9.36 2.34 18.81
N ASP A 400 -8.66 1.54 18.01
CA ASP A 400 -7.26 1.15 18.27
C ASP A 400 -6.35 2.40 18.24
N ASP A 401 -6.48 3.27 17.24
CA ASP A 401 -5.71 4.53 17.15
C ASP A 401 -6.01 5.51 18.31
N LYS A 402 -7.25 5.53 18.79
CA LYS A 402 -7.63 6.34 19.96
C LYS A 402 -7.06 5.76 21.26
N SER A 403 -7.07 4.44 21.42
CA SER A 403 -6.51 3.76 22.60
C SER A 403 -4.99 3.97 22.71
N SER A 404 -4.25 3.78 21.62
CA SER A 404 -2.80 3.99 21.60
C SER A 404 -2.42 5.44 21.89
N ASN A 405 -3.21 6.40 21.40
CA ASN A 405 -3.01 7.82 21.71
C ASN A 405 -3.25 8.14 23.19
N THR A 406 -4.15 7.41 23.86
CA THR A 406 -4.50 7.61 25.27
C THR A 406 -3.42 7.02 26.17
N ASP A 407 -2.93 5.81 25.86
CA ASP A 407 -1.87 5.14 26.61
C ASP A 407 -0.55 5.93 26.56
N HIS A 408 -0.21 6.49 25.40
CA HIS A 408 0.94 7.38 25.27
C HIS A 408 0.81 8.61 26.17
N ILE A 409 -0.38 9.25 26.22
CA ILE A 409 -0.58 10.44 27.05
C ILE A 409 -0.40 10.10 28.53
N LEU A 410 -0.93 8.95 28.97
CA LEU A 410 -0.84 8.48 30.35
C LEU A 410 0.61 8.14 30.76
N ASN A 411 1.39 7.55 29.85
CA ASN A 411 2.80 7.25 30.08
C ASN A 411 3.67 8.52 30.13
N THR A 412 3.37 9.54 29.31
CA THR A 412 4.08 10.83 29.40
C THR A 412 3.75 11.59 30.69
N SER A 413 2.49 11.60 31.13
CA SER A 413 2.12 12.29 32.37
C SER A 413 2.71 11.63 33.62
N THR A 414 2.76 10.30 33.65
CA THR A 414 3.37 9.56 34.77
C THR A 414 4.88 9.76 34.86
N LEU A 415 5.58 9.88 33.72
CA LEU A 415 7.01 10.22 33.70
C LEU A 415 7.28 11.66 34.14
N GLU A 416 6.44 12.63 33.77
CA GLU A 416 6.55 14.01 34.25
C GLU A 416 6.34 14.10 35.77
N ASP A 417 5.33 13.42 36.32
CA ASP A 417 5.05 13.40 37.76
C ASP A 417 6.21 12.80 38.58
N ILE A 418 6.88 11.76 38.04
CA ILE A 418 8.06 11.15 38.67
C ILE A 418 9.25 12.12 38.64
N ASN A 419 9.52 12.77 37.50
CA ASN A 419 10.64 13.69 37.37
C ASN A 419 10.48 14.95 38.25
N ASP A 420 9.24 15.41 38.44
CA ASP A 420 8.94 16.57 39.29
C ASP A 420 9.08 16.27 40.79
N GLN A 421 8.91 15.00 41.21
CA GLN A 421 9.21 14.56 42.57
C GLN A 421 10.71 14.41 42.82
N PHE A 422 11.49 13.88 41.86
CA PHE A 422 12.93 13.70 42.02
C PHE A 422 13.74 15.00 41.81
N GLY A 423 13.20 16.00 41.11
CA GLY A 423 13.84 17.31 40.96
C GLY A 423 13.65 18.27 42.15
N LYS A 424 12.83 17.91 43.14
CA LYS A 424 12.57 18.70 44.36
C LYS A 424 13.23 18.14 45.63
N ALA A 425 13.93 17.00 45.52
CA ALA A 425 14.76 16.43 46.58
C ALA A 425 16.23 16.78 46.33
#